data_AF-A0A954EGB9-F1
#
_entry.id   AF-A0A954EGB9-F1
#
_cell.length_a   1.000
_cell.length_b   1.000
_cell.length_c   1.000
_cell.angle_alpha   90.00
_cell.angle_beta   90.00
_cell.angle_gamma   90.00
#
_symmetry.space_group_name_H-M   'P 1'
#
loop_
_entity.id
_entity.type
_entity.pdbx_description
1 polymer ?
#
loop_
_entity_poly.entity_id
_entity_poly.type
_entity_poly.pdbx_seq_one_letter_code
_entity_poly.pdbx_strand_id
1 'polypeptide(L)'
;MLRFFLRHWFLVCLTLLLFGGAALGQAAPELSQFITGSFRSGPLVFVILFGMSLTLPTESLRSSFLRPTGTLLAMLVNTVLLPLLTWGVVLLIPCGPFGAGFLMMAAVPTTMASAAVWTRKAGGNDAIPLLNT
;
A
#
# COMPACT_ATOMS: atom_id res chain seq x y z
N MET A 1 16.64 23.68 4.82
CA MET A 1 15.24 23.43 4.41
C MET A 1 15.12 22.46 3.23
N LEU A 2 15.83 22.66 2.11
CA LEU A 2 15.75 21.78 0.93
C LEU A 2 16.04 20.29 1.23
N ARG A 3 17.06 19.99 2.04
CA ARG A 3 17.39 18.61 2.47
C ARG A 3 16.30 17.94 3.30
N PHE A 4 15.54 18.71 4.09
CA PHE A 4 14.42 18.18 4.87
C PHE A 4 13.26 17.79 3.95
N PHE A 5 12.96 18.65 2.97
CA PHE A 5 11.96 18.38 1.94
C PHE A 5 12.35 17.17 1.10
N LEU A 6 13.58 17.10 0.60
CA LEU A 6 14.08 15.94 -0.18
C LEU A 6 14.06 14.63 0.62
N ARG A 7 14.17 14.67 1.95
CA ARG A 7 14.12 13.47 2.80
C ARG A 7 12.70 13.01 3.14
N HIS A 8 11.75 13.94 3.21
CA HIS A 8 10.34 13.66 3.59
C HIS A 8 9.35 13.99 2.47
N TRP A 9 9.83 14.16 1.24
CA TRP A 9 9.04 14.66 0.12
C TRP A 9 7.77 13.84 -0.09
N PHE A 10 7.88 12.51 0.05
CA PHE A 10 6.74 11.59 -0.04
C PHE A 10 5.65 11.90 1.00
N LEU A 11 6.03 12.07 2.27
CA LEU A 11 5.07 12.36 3.35
C LEU A 11 4.41 13.73 3.17
N VAL A 12 5.18 14.72 2.72
CA VAL A 12 4.66 16.07 2.46
C VAL A 12 3.68 16.04 1.29
N CYS A 13 4.04 15.42 0.17
CA CYS A 13 3.16 15.25 -0.97
C CYS A 13 1.89 14.48 -0.61
N LEU A 14 2.01 13.38 0.14
CA LEU A 14 0.87 12.57 0.58
C LEU A 14 -0.10 13.40 1.43
N THR A 15 0.43 14.16 2.39
CA THR A 15 -0.37 15.03 3.25
C THR A 15 -1.09 16.10 2.43
N LEU A 16 -0.36 16.82 1.57
CA LEU A 16 -0.94 17.87 0.74
C LEU A 16 -2.02 17.33 -0.21
N LEU A 17 -1.80 16.15 -0.80
CA LEU A 17 -2.77 15.52 -1.71
C LEU A 17 -4.02 15.04 -0.98
N LEU A 18 -3.88 14.43 0.21
CA LEU A 18 -5.03 13.96 0.99
C LEU A 18 -5.91 15.13 1.44
N PHE A 19 -5.32 16.14 2.09
CA PHE A 19 -6.07 17.29 2.58
C PHE A 19 -6.58 18.18 1.44
N GLY A 20 -5.75 18.41 0.42
CA GLY A 20 -6.13 19.16 -0.77
C GLY A 20 -7.26 18.49 -1.55
N GLY A 21 -7.18 17.17 -1.75
CA GLY A 21 -8.24 16.40 -2.40
C GLY A 21 -9.55 16.41 -1.63
N ALA A 22 -9.49 16.27 -0.30
CA ALA A 22 -10.68 16.36 0.54
C ALA A 22 -11.33 17.76 0.51
N ALA A 23 -10.52 18.82 0.57
CA ALA A 23 -11.02 20.19 0.49
C ALA A 23 -11.64 20.50 -0.89
N LEU A 24 -10.98 20.08 -1.97
CA LEU A 24 -11.47 20.27 -3.34
C LEU A 24 -12.77 19.48 -3.59
N GLY A 25 -12.87 18.26 -3.07
CA GLY A 25 -14.07 17.42 -3.18
C GLY A 25 -15.29 18.03 -2.50
N GLN A 26 -15.10 18.79 -1.41
CA GLN A 26 -16.19 19.50 -0.74
C GLN A 26 -16.49 20.86 -1.38
N ALA A 27 -15.48 21.59 -1.84
CA ALA A 27 -15.65 22.94 -2.39
C ALA A 27 -16.13 22.95 -3.85
N ALA A 28 -15.76 21.96 -4.65
CA ALA A 28 -16.08 21.90 -6.09
C ALA A 28 -16.34 20.44 -6.54
N PRO A 29 -17.51 19.86 -6.20
CA PRO A 29 -17.84 18.48 -6.51
C PRO A 29 -17.84 18.18 -8.01
N GLU A 30 -18.22 19.14 -8.87
CA GLU A 30 -18.19 18.98 -10.33
C GLU A 30 -16.77 18.83 -10.88
N LEU A 31 -15.83 19.63 -10.35
CA LEU A 31 -14.41 19.52 -10.74
C LEU A 31 -13.82 18.20 -10.26
N SER A 32 -14.18 17.74 -9.07
CA SER A 32 -13.77 16.42 -8.58
C SER A 32 -14.29 15.29 -9.47
N GLN A 33 -15.57 15.33 -9.88
CA GLN A 33 -16.15 14.32 -10.76
C GLN A 33 -15.52 14.34 -12.15
N PHE A 34 -15.22 15.53 -12.71
CA PHE A 34 -14.53 15.65 -13.99
C PHE A 34 -13.11 15.07 -13.93
N ILE A 35 -12.36 15.35 -12.86
CA ILE A 35 -11.02 14.80 -12.64
C ILE A 35 -11.10 13.28 -12.48
N THR A 36 -11.96 12.74 -11.62
CA THR A 36 -12.09 11.29 -11.43
C THR A 36 -12.60 10.57 -12.68
N GLY A 37 -13.48 11.19 -13.47
CA GLY A 37 -13.97 10.64 -14.73
C GLY A 37 -12.92 10.62 -15.83
N SER A 38 -12.03 11.62 -15.86
CA SER A 38 -10.94 11.72 -16.85
C SER A 38 -9.72 10.89 -16.46
N PHE A 39 -9.41 10.81 -15.15
CA PHE A 39 -8.28 10.06 -14.62
C PHE A 39 -8.69 8.63 -14.27
N ARG A 40 -8.53 7.72 -15.23
CA ARG A 40 -8.63 6.28 -14.94
C ARG A 40 -7.46 5.85 -14.05
N SER A 41 -7.76 5.34 -12.87
CA SER A 41 -6.75 4.84 -11.91
C SER A 41 -6.01 3.60 -12.42
N GLY A 42 -6.64 2.78 -13.27
CA GLY A 42 -6.07 1.53 -13.78
C GLY A 42 -4.70 1.66 -14.44
N PRO A 43 -4.52 2.48 -15.49
CA PRO A 43 -3.22 2.71 -16.12
C PRO A 43 -2.14 3.21 -15.16
N LEU A 44 -2.53 4.07 -14.21
CA LEU A 44 -1.61 4.64 -13.23
C LEU A 44 -1.11 3.57 -12.25
N VAL A 45 -2.03 2.75 -11.72
CA VAL A 45 -1.71 1.59 -10.90
C VAL A 45 -0.83 0.60 -11.66
N PHE A 46 -1.14 0.34 -12.95
CA PHE A 46 -0.32 -0.52 -13.79
C PHE A 46 1.11 0.01 -13.92
N VAL A 47 1.31 1.28 -14.26
CA VAL A 47 2.64 1.87 -14.41
C VAL A 47 3.43 1.81 -13.10
N ILE A 48 2.78 2.08 -11.96
CA ILE A 48 3.43 2.02 -10.64
C ILE A 48 3.82 0.57 -10.31
N LEU A 49 2.89 -0.38 -10.40
CA LEU A 49 3.16 -1.79 -10.09
C LEU A 49 4.18 -2.39 -11.05
N PHE A 50 4.10 -2.06 -12.34
CA PHE A 50 5.07 -2.47 -13.35
C PHE A 50 6.47 -1.90 -13.04
N GLY A 51 6.55 -0.60 -12.72
CA GLY A 51 7.79 0.03 -12.30
C GLY A 51 8.39 -0.62 -11.05
N MET A 52 7.56 -0.94 -10.05
CA MET A 52 8.00 -1.69 -8.87
C MET A 52 8.52 -3.09 -9.23
N SER A 53 7.82 -3.80 -10.12
CA SER A 53 8.25 -5.13 -10.59
C SER A 53 9.60 -5.08 -11.32
N LEU A 54 9.91 -4.02 -12.06
CA LEU A 54 11.21 -3.85 -12.71
C LEU A 54 12.37 -3.65 -11.72
N THR A 55 12.08 -3.10 -10.54
CA THR A 55 13.09 -2.84 -9.50
C THR A 55 13.35 -4.02 -8.57
N LEU A 56 12.71 -5.19 -8.80
CA LEU A 56 12.84 -6.35 -7.92
C LEU A 56 14.22 -7.03 -8.12
N PRO A 57 15.08 -7.12 -7.09
CA PRO A 57 16.39 -7.75 -7.23
C PRO A 57 16.26 -9.27 -7.34
N THR A 58 16.78 -9.87 -8.41
CA THR A 58 16.66 -11.31 -8.70
C THR A 58 17.32 -12.21 -7.63
N GLU A 59 18.32 -11.70 -6.88
CA GLU A 59 18.96 -12.44 -5.78
C GLU A 59 18.04 -12.69 -4.58
N SER A 60 17.09 -11.78 -4.29
CA SER A 60 16.18 -11.93 -3.15
C SER A 60 15.17 -13.07 -3.34
N LEU A 61 14.82 -13.37 -4.60
CA LEU A 61 14.00 -14.52 -4.98
C LEU A 61 14.72 -15.84 -4.63
N ARG A 62 16.03 -15.92 -4.90
CA ARG A 62 16.82 -17.16 -4.71
C ARG A 62 17.10 -17.45 -3.25
N SER A 63 17.42 -16.44 -2.44
CA SER A 63 17.73 -16.61 -1.01
C SER A 63 16.51 -17.05 -0.19
N SER A 64 15.31 -16.74 -0.66
CA SER A 64 14.07 -17.03 0.07
C SER A 64 13.51 -18.42 -0.23
N PHE A 65 13.79 -18.99 -1.41
CA PHE A 65 13.61 -20.42 -1.65
C PHE A 65 14.40 -21.28 -0.64
N LEU A 66 15.52 -20.76 -0.13
CA LEU A 66 16.36 -21.46 0.84
C LEU A 66 15.87 -21.31 2.29
N ARG A 67 15.02 -20.33 2.60
CA ARG A 67 14.50 -20.05 3.96
C ARG A 67 13.03 -19.55 3.93
N PRO A 68 12.06 -20.43 3.64
CA PRO A 68 10.68 -20.02 3.37
C PRO A 68 9.86 -19.64 4.60
N THR A 69 10.34 -19.94 5.82
CA THR A 69 9.56 -19.76 7.06
C THR A 69 9.10 -18.32 7.29
N GLY A 70 9.99 -17.35 7.06
CA GLY A 70 9.64 -15.92 7.19
C GLY A 70 8.64 -15.46 6.14
N THR A 71 8.79 -15.94 4.89
CA THR A 71 7.89 -15.63 3.78
C THR A 71 6.50 -16.24 3.97
N LEU A 72 6.42 -17.50 4.41
CA LEU A 72 5.15 -18.16 4.71
C LEU A 72 4.40 -17.47 5.84
N LEU A 73 5.10 -17.03 6.89
CA LEU A 73 4.49 -16.27 7.97
C LEU A 73 3.96 -14.92 7.46
N ALA A 74 4.73 -14.21 6.63
CA ALA A 74 4.29 -12.96 6.03
C ALA A 74 3.05 -13.13 5.16
N MET A 75 3.00 -14.17 4.32
CA MET A 75 1.83 -14.52 3.51
C MET A 75 0.62 -14.83 4.40
N LEU A 76 0.78 -15.70 5.41
CA LEU A 76 -0.30 -16.04 6.33
C LEU A 76 -0.87 -14.78 7.01
N VAL A 77 0.00 -13.87 7.46
CA VAL A 77 -0.42 -12.66 8.13
C VAL A 77 -1.17 -11.73 7.17
N ASN A 78 -0.69 -11.53 5.95
CA ASN A 78 -1.29 -10.55 5.03
C ASN A 78 -2.53 -11.09 4.30
N THR A 79 -2.54 -12.36 3.92
CA THR A 79 -3.64 -12.93 3.14
C THR A 79 -4.75 -13.50 4.03
N VAL A 80 -4.44 -13.91 5.27
CA VAL A 80 -5.43 -14.59 6.15
C VAL A 80 -5.69 -13.79 7.42
N LEU A 81 -4.64 -13.49 8.20
CA LEU A 81 -4.83 -12.89 9.51
C LEU A 81 -5.39 -11.47 9.41
N LEU A 82 -4.85 -10.64 8.50
CA LEU A 82 -5.28 -9.25 8.32
C LEU A 82 -6.75 -9.17 7.89
N PRO A 83 -7.20 -9.89 6.82
CA PRO A 83 -8.60 -9.86 6.41
C PRO A 83 -9.55 -10.38 7.49
N LEU A 84 -9.17 -11.44 8.23
CA LEU A 84 -9.98 -11.96 9.34
C LEU A 84 -10.11 -10.96 10.49
N LEU A 85 -9.03 -10.28 10.85
CA LEU A 85 -9.08 -9.22 11.86
C LEU A 85 -9.97 -8.06 11.40
N THR A 86 -9.84 -7.62 10.14
CA THR A 86 -10.69 -6.58 9.58
C THR A 86 -12.16 -7.01 9.51
N TRP A 87 -12.43 -8.28 9.19
CA TRP A 87 -13.77 -8.85 9.26
C TRP A 87 -14.35 -8.77 10.68
N GLY A 88 -13.57 -9.15 11.69
CA GLY A 88 -13.97 -8.98 13.09
C GLY A 88 -14.29 -7.53 13.45
N VAL A 89 -13.46 -6.57 12.99
CA VAL A 89 -13.70 -5.13 13.21
C VAL A 89 -15.00 -4.66 12.57
N VAL A 90 -15.27 -5.06 11.32
CA VAL A 90 -16.50 -4.66 10.60
C VAL A 90 -17.76 -5.26 11.24
N LEU A 91 -17.65 -6.44 11.88
CA LEU A 91 -18.76 -7.02 12.64
C LEU A 91 -19.01 -6.32 13.98
N LEU A 92 -17.93 -5.90 14.67
CA LEU A 92 -18.02 -5.31 16.01
C LEU A 92 -18.33 -3.81 15.97
N ILE A 93 -17.90 -3.12 14.92
CA ILE A 93 -18.06 -1.67 14.76
C ILE A 93 -18.99 -1.42 13.58
N PRO A 94 -20.08 -0.66 13.74
CA PRO A 94 -20.94 -0.30 12.62
C PRO A 94 -20.20 0.65 11.66
N CYS A 95 -19.53 0.08 10.65
CA CYS A 95 -18.77 0.81 9.63
C CYS A 95 -19.67 1.43 8.54
N GLY A 96 -20.97 1.15 8.56
CA GLY A 96 -21.94 1.62 7.56
C GLY A 96 -21.47 1.32 6.12
N PRO A 97 -21.53 2.29 5.19
CA PRO A 97 -21.15 2.07 3.79
C PRO A 97 -19.64 1.77 3.59
N PHE A 98 -18.80 2.02 4.60
CA PHE A 98 -17.35 1.82 4.48
C PHE A 98 -16.90 0.38 4.73
N GLY A 99 -17.75 -0.48 5.30
CA GLY A 99 -17.37 -1.86 5.69
C GLY A 99 -16.78 -2.67 4.53
N ALA A 100 -17.40 -2.61 3.35
CA ALA A 100 -16.88 -3.28 2.15
C ALA A 100 -15.51 -2.71 1.71
N GLY A 101 -15.32 -1.40 1.81
CA GLY A 101 -14.04 -0.75 1.49
C GLY A 101 -12.91 -1.19 2.42
N PHE A 102 -13.19 -1.33 3.71
CA PHE A 102 -12.23 -1.85 4.69
C PHE A 102 -11.81 -3.29 4.38
N LEU A 103 -12.78 -4.16 4.07
CA LEU A 103 -12.49 -5.55 3.70
C LEU A 103 -11.67 -5.65 2.42
N MET A 104 -12.01 -4.84 1.40
CA MET A 104 -11.24 -4.78 0.17
C MET A 104 -9.81 -4.29 0.42
N MET A 105 -9.63 -3.26 1.24
CA MET A 105 -8.29 -2.77 1.60
C MET A 105 -7.46 -3.85 2.29
N ALA A 106 -8.06 -4.61 3.21
CA ALA A 106 -7.36 -5.66 3.95
C ALA A 106 -7.00 -6.88 3.09
N ALA A 107 -7.81 -7.18 2.08
CA ALA A 107 -7.59 -8.31 1.16
C ALA A 107 -6.61 -8.01 0.02
N VAL A 108 -6.32 -6.72 -0.26
CA VAL A 108 -5.39 -6.32 -1.31
C VAL A 108 -3.94 -6.54 -0.84
N PRO A 109 -3.07 -7.10 -1.71
CA PRO A 109 -1.65 -7.28 -1.42
C PRO A 109 -0.97 -6.02 -0.90
N THR A 110 -0.12 -6.18 0.13
CA THR A 110 0.63 -5.06 0.69
C THR A 110 1.70 -4.52 -0.26
N THR A 111 2.03 -3.23 -0.14
CA THR A 111 3.02 -2.58 -1.01
C THR A 111 4.44 -3.06 -0.68
N MET A 112 5.00 -3.94 -1.53
CA MET A 112 6.32 -4.54 -1.36
C MET A 112 7.45 -3.52 -1.13
N ALA A 113 7.46 -2.39 -1.84
CA ALA A 113 8.49 -1.36 -1.69
C ALA A 113 8.45 -0.68 -0.32
N SER A 114 7.26 -0.37 0.19
CA SER A 114 7.13 0.22 1.52
C SER A 114 7.63 -0.78 2.57
N ALA A 115 7.12 -2.01 2.51
CA ALA A 115 7.47 -3.04 3.47
C ALA A 115 8.97 -3.37 3.46
N ALA A 116 9.62 -3.43 2.30
CA ALA A 116 11.07 -3.64 2.19
C ALA A 116 11.88 -2.47 2.77
N VAL A 117 11.51 -1.21 2.47
CA VAL A 117 12.21 -0.03 3.00
C VAL A 117 12.12 0.05 4.53
N TRP A 118 10.93 -0.20 5.09
CA TRP A 118 10.73 -0.18 6.54
C TRP A 118 11.43 -1.35 7.23
N THR A 119 11.39 -2.55 6.63
CA THR A 119 12.07 -3.73 7.17
C THR A 119 13.59 -3.52 7.21
N ARG A 120 14.19 -2.98 6.13
CA ARG A 120 15.62 -2.65 6.10
C ARG A 120 15.99 -1.60 7.15
N LYS A 121 15.18 -0.56 7.31
CA LYS A 121 15.40 0.48 8.34
C LYS A 121 15.30 -0.07 9.76
N ALA A 122 14.49 -1.11 9.99
CA ALA A 122 14.37 -1.79 11.27
C ALA A 122 15.47 -2.83 11.52
N GLY A 123 16.43 -2.99 10.61
CA GLY A 123 17.48 -4.02 10.70
C GLY A 123 17.00 -5.44 10.37
N GLY A 124 15.81 -5.58 9.80
CA GLY A 124 15.23 -6.86 9.38
C GLY A 124 15.67 -7.28 7.97
N ASN A 125 15.25 -8.48 7.57
CA ASN A 125 15.50 -9.02 6.24
C ASN A 125 14.50 -8.48 5.22
N ASP A 126 14.93 -7.56 4.37
CA ASP A 126 14.10 -6.90 3.35
C ASP A 126 13.82 -7.76 2.10
N ALA A 127 14.36 -8.98 2.02
CA ALA A 127 13.95 -9.97 1.04
C ALA A 127 12.56 -10.56 1.33
N ILE A 128 12.16 -10.66 2.60
CA ILE A 128 10.88 -11.28 2.99
C ILE A 128 9.67 -10.48 2.46
N PRO A 129 9.59 -9.15 2.60
CA PRO A 129 8.45 -8.39 2.12
C PRO A 129 8.36 -8.28 0.59
N LEU A 130 9.47 -8.50 -0.14
CA LEU A 130 9.48 -8.52 -1.61
C LEU A 130 8.85 -9.80 -2.19
N LEU A 131 8.52 -10.76 -1.34
CA LEU A 131 7.98 -12.07 -1.73
C LEU A 131 6.63 -12.35 -1.07
N ASN A 132 6.17 -11.42 -0.27
CA ASN A 132 4.86 -11.45 0.34
C ASN A 132 3.81 -11.08 -0.71
N THR A 133 2.72 -11.85 -0.77
CA THR A 133 1.62 -11.66 -1.72
C THR A 133 0.34 -11.40 -0.95
#